data_AF-A0A7X1FJD5-F1
#
_entry.id   AF-A0A7X1FJD5-F1
#
_cell.length_a   1.000
_cell.length_b   1.000
_cell.length_c   1.000
_cell.angle_alpha   90.00
_cell.angle_beta   90.00
_cell.angle_gamma   90.00
#
_symmetry.space_group_name_H-M   'P 1'
#
loop_
_entity.id
_entity.type
_entity.pdbx_description
1 polymer ?
#
loop_
_entity_poly.entity_id
_entity_poly.type
_entity_poly.pdbx_seq_one_letter_code
_entity_poly.pdbx_strand_id
1 'polypeptide(L)' 'MVNKKRAVIADDLRKIGTTSVAAGIVGIFLSDHRLLTAFALVVGVVIWITGICLTPED' A
#
# COMPACT_ATOMS: atom_id res chain seq x y z
N MET A 1 3.55 11.45 24.04
CA MET A 1 4.59 11.52 23.00
C MET A 1 4.30 10.42 21.98
N VAL A 2 3.45 10.69 21.00
CA VAL A 2 3.22 9.77 19.88
C VAL A 2 4.58 9.48 19.24
N ASN A 3 4.92 8.20 19.16
CA ASN A 3 6.28 7.73 18.90
C ASN A 3 6.71 8.19 17.49
N LYS A 4 7.54 9.23 17.37
CA LYS A 4 7.95 9.88 16.10
C LYS A 4 8.36 8.88 15.01
N LYS A 5 8.93 7.74 15.41
CA LYS A 5 9.29 6.62 14.53
C LYS A 5 8.07 5.95 13.86
N ARG A 6 6.96 5.77 14.58
CA ARG A 6 5.71 5.21 14.03
C ARG A 6 5.09 6.12 12.98
N ALA A 7 5.08 7.43 13.21
CA ALA A 7 4.56 8.39 12.24
C ALA A 7 5.35 8.37 10.92
N VAL A 8 6.68 8.30 10.99
CA VAL A 8 7.54 8.18 9.80
C VAL A 8 7.28 6.87 9.04
N ILE A 9 7.17 5.75 9.78
CA ILE A 9 6.88 4.43 9.18
C ILE A 9 5.50 4.41 8.52
N ALA A 10 4.50 5.05 9.14
CA ALA A 10 3.15 5.14 8.61
C ALA A 10 3.10 5.94 7.29
N ASP A 11 3.81 7.06 7.22
CA ASP A 11 3.89 7.89 6.01
C ASP A 11 4.57 7.15 4.85
N ASP A 12 5.67 6.43 5.13
CA ASP A 12 6.36 5.60 4.14
C ASP A 12 5.48 4.43 3.65
N LEU A 13 4.81 3.73 4.56
CA LEU A 13 3.86 2.65 4.22
C LEU A 13 2.71 3.18 3.34
N ARG A 14 2.25 4.40 3.59
CA ARG A 14 1.18 5.02 2.82
C ARG A 14 1.62 5.35 1.39
N LYS A 15 2.84 5.87 1.21
CA LYS A 15 3.44 6.16 -0.12
C LYS A 15 3.78 4.90 -0.91
N ILE A 16 4.38 3.90 -0.26
CA ILE A 16 4.67 2.61 -0.89
C ILE A 16 3.38 1.90 -1.26
N GLY A 17 2.37 1.97 -0.37
CA GLY A 17 1.03 1.45 -0.60
C GLY A 17 0.36 2.05 -1.82
N THR A 18 0.27 3.37 -1.95
CA THR A 18 -0.32 4.02 -3.13
C THR A 18 0.41 3.66 -4.42
N THR A 19 1.74 3.60 -4.38
CA THR A 19 2.57 3.22 -5.54
C THR A 19 2.30 1.76 -5.95
N SER A 20 2.24 0.84 -4.99
CA SER A 20 1.91 -0.57 -5.24
C SER A 20 0.50 -0.74 -5.78
N VAL A 21 -0.49 -0.01 -5.25
CA VAL A 21 -1.87 -0.07 -5.75
C VAL A 21 -1.95 0.45 -7.19
N ALA A 22 -1.32 1.58 -7.48
CA ALA A 22 -1.28 2.14 -8.85
C ALA A 22 -0.61 1.17 -9.84
N ALA A 23 0.55 0.61 -9.48
CA ALA A 23 1.26 -0.38 -10.28
C ALA A 23 0.45 -1.68 -10.45
N GLY A 24 -0.25 -2.12 -9.41
CA GLY A 24 -1.13 -3.29 -9.45
C GLY A 24 -2.32 -3.11 -10.39
N ILE A 25 -2.97 -1.94 -10.37
CA ILE A 25 -4.11 -1.63 -11.24
C ILE A 25 -3.65 -1.66 -12.69
N VAL A 26 -2.57 -0.96 -12.99
CA VAL A 26 -1.96 -0.92 -14.33
C VAL A 26 -1.53 -2.33 -14.76
N GLY A 27 -0.93 -3.09 -13.85
CA GLY A 27 -0.49 -4.46 -14.08
C GLY A 27 -1.63 -5.42 -14.46
N ILE A 28 -2.82 -5.29 -13.85
CA ILE A 28 -3.97 -6.16 -14.18
C ILE A 28 -4.39 -6.02 -15.65
N PHE A 29 -4.27 -4.82 -16.23
CA PHE A 29 -4.65 -4.57 -17.62
C PHE A 29 -3.54 -4.97 -18.63
N LEU A 30 -2.28 -4.97 -18.20
CA LEU A 30 -1.12 -5.26 -19.05
C LEU A 30 -0.61 -6.70 -18.96
N SER A 31 -0.95 -7.43 -17.89
CA SER A 31 -0.39 -8.76 -17.64
C SER A 31 -1.29 -9.89 -18.15
N ASP A 32 -0.68 -10.88 -18.80
CA ASP A 32 -1.33 -12.13 -19.22
C ASP A 32 -1.80 -12.95 -17.99
N HIS A 33 -1.04 -12.87 -16.89
CA HIS A 33 -1.31 -13.54 -15.62
C HIS A 33 -2.20 -12.73 -14.68
N ARG A 34 -3.39 -12.34 -15.14
CA ARG A 34 -4.36 -11.49 -14.42
C ARG A 34 -4.62 -11.91 -12.98
N LEU A 35 -4.69 -13.22 -12.72
CA LEU A 35 -5.00 -13.76 -11.40
C LEU A 35 -3.88 -13.49 -10.38
N LEU A 36 -2.62 -13.66 -10.79
CA LEU A 36 -1.45 -13.37 -9.96
C LEU A 36 -1.34 -11.86 -9.69
N THR A 37 -1.62 -11.04 -10.70
CA THR A 37 -1.57 -9.58 -10.57
C THR A 37 -2.69 -9.05 -9.67
N ALA A 38 -3.86 -9.68 -9.68
CA ALA A 38 -4.94 -9.38 -8.74
C ALA A 38 -4.52 -9.66 -7.28
N PHE A 39 -3.84 -10.78 -7.01
CA PHE A 39 -3.30 -11.05 -5.67
C PHE A 39 -2.23 -10.03 -5.26
N ALA A 40 -1.33 -9.66 -6.17
CA ALA A 40 -0.33 -8.62 -5.90
C ALA A 40 -0.99 -7.26 -5.57
N LEU A 41 -2.06 -6.91 -6.27
CA LEU A 41 -2.84 -5.70 -5.98
C LEU A 41 -3.51 -5.77 -4.60
N VAL A 42 -4.11 -6.90 -4.23
CA VAL A 42 -4.72 -7.09 -2.90
C VAL A 42 -3.68 -6.90 -1.80
N VAL A 43 -2.49 -7.47 -1.96
CA VAL A 43 -1.39 -7.28 -1.00
C VAL A 43 -0.97 -5.81 -0.92
N GLY A 44 -0.87 -5.12 -2.06
CA GLY A 44 -0.57 -3.68 -2.11
C GLY A 44 -1.62 -2.83 -1.37
N VAL A 45 -2.90 -3.15 -1.52
CA VAL A 45 -4.01 -2.49 -0.80
C VAL A 45 -3.90 -2.74 0.71
N VAL A 46 -3.58 -3.97 1.14
CA VAL A 46 -3.42 -4.29 2.57
C VAL A 46 -2.27 -3.49 3.19
N ILE A 47 -1.13 -3.40 2.51
CA ILE A 47 0.02 -2.59 2.94
C ILE A 47 -0.37 -1.11 3.05
N TRP A 48 -1.12 -0.61 2.06
CA TRP A 48 -1.59 0.77 2.05
C TRP A 48 -2.53 1.08 3.24
N ILE A 49 -3.54 0.23 3.48
CA ILE A 49 -4.46 0.37 4.62
C ILE A 49 -3.70 0.27 5.94
N THR A 50 -2.70 -0.61 6.04
CA THR A 50 -1.85 -0.73 7.23
C THR A 50 -1.11 0.57 7.52
N GLY A 51 -0.58 1.25 6.48
CA GLY A 51 0.01 2.58 6.61
C GLY A 51 -0.97 3.63 7.11
N ILE A 52 -2.21 3.61 6.60
CA ILE A 52 -3.28 4.52 7.06
C ILE A 52 -3.62 4.27 8.54
N CYS A 53 -3.85 3.01 8.94
CA CYS A 53 -4.18 2.66 10.34
C CYS A 53 -3.04 2.96 11.33
N LEU A 54 -1.78 2.92 10.86
CA LEU A 54 -0.62 3.29 11.67
C LEU A 54 -0.39 4.80 11.73
N THR A 55 -1.03 5.57 10.85
CA THR A 55 -0.99 7.03 10.88
C THR A 55 -1.86 7.48 12.06
N PRO A 56 -1.29 8.04 13.13
CA PRO A 56 -2.09 8.61 14.20
C PRO A 56 -2.93 9.76 13.64
N GLU A 57 -4.22 9.80 13.96
CA GLU A 57 -5.02 11.03 13.83
C GLU A 57 -4.38 12.08 14.74
N ASP A 58 -3.88 13.16 14.13
CA ASP A 58 -3.45 14.37 14.83
C ASP A 58 -4.65 15.08 15.47
#